data_AF-A0A3B9ASY4-F1
#
_entry.id   AF-A0A3B9ASY4-F1
#
_cell.length_a   1.000
_cell.length_b   1.000
_cell.length_c   1.000
_cell.angle_alpha   90.00
_cell.angle_beta   90.00
_cell.angle_gamma   90.00
#
_symmetry.space_group_name_H-M   'P 1'
#
loop_
_entity.id
_entity.type
_entity.pdbx_description
1 polymer ?
#
loop_
_entity_poly.entity_id
_entity_poly.type
_entity_poly.pdbx_seq_one_letter_code
_entity_poly.pdbx_strand_id
1 'polypeptide(L)'
;MKPFVLLTLLFFTFSLAQAQEKWFDPALDPVAVQKDSSLYLLISEYVLAKSLEIRMEQSVRVQTVLRQKEPDGGQSLIFTGIYPDKNKQPFTLSLRLNPDRTSRFYFADNQAIVCYKPGCNNCQVVNHQCEGCCDQSGQSVSLIR
;
A
#
# COMPACT_ATOMS: atom_id res chain seq x y z
N MET A 1 -57.46 2.95 46.44
CA MET A 1 -57.03 1.95 45.44
C MET A 1 -56.76 2.66 44.12
N LYS A 2 -55.50 2.69 43.66
CA LYS A 2 -55.05 3.23 42.36
C LYS A 2 -54.07 2.22 41.76
N PRO A 3 -54.21 1.80 40.49
CA PRO A 3 -53.18 0.99 39.85
C PRO A 3 -52.05 1.90 39.36
N PHE A 4 -50.83 1.55 39.77
CA PHE A 4 -49.59 2.12 39.26
C PHE A 4 -49.25 1.36 37.97
N VAL A 5 -49.38 2.03 36.82
CA VAL A 5 -48.97 1.46 35.53
C VAL A 5 -47.47 1.68 35.41
N LEU A 6 -46.68 0.61 35.55
CA LEU A 6 -45.25 0.61 35.33
C LEU A 6 -44.98 0.47 33.82
N LEU A 7 -44.70 1.59 33.16
CA LEU A 7 -44.33 1.63 31.75
C LEU A 7 -42.81 1.38 31.62
N THR A 8 -42.42 0.15 31.33
CA THR A 8 -41.02 -0.22 31.12
C THR A 8 -40.58 0.19 29.71
N LEU A 9 -39.85 1.30 29.60
CA LEU A 9 -39.17 1.73 28.37
C LEU A 9 -37.94 0.84 28.12
N LEU A 10 -38.08 -0.13 27.21
CA LEU A 10 -36.97 -0.88 26.63
C LEU A 10 -36.18 0.05 25.69
N PHE A 11 -35.09 0.64 26.21
CA PHE A 11 -34.08 1.28 25.39
C PHE A 11 -33.31 0.19 24.62
N PHE A 12 -33.71 -0.06 23.37
CA PHE A 12 -32.90 -0.79 22.42
C PHE A 12 -31.66 0.05 22.10
N THR A 13 -30.54 -0.23 22.76
CA THR A 13 -29.24 0.24 22.30
C THR A 13 -28.87 -0.53 21.04
N PHE A 14 -29.22 0.02 19.87
CA PHE A 14 -28.61 -0.40 18.61
C PHE A 14 -27.13 -0.02 18.67
N SER A 15 -26.27 -0.98 19.02
CA SER A 15 -24.86 -0.90 18.66
C SER A 15 -24.80 -0.96 17.14
N LEU A 16 -24.73 0.21 16.50
CA LEU A 16 -24.20 0.33 15.14
C LEU A 16 -22.75 -0.16 15.22
N ALA A 17 -22.55 -1.46 15.03
CA ALA A 17 -21.26 -1.97 14.63
C ALA A 17 -20.95 -1.24 13.33
N GLN A 18 -20.12 -0.21 13.40
CA GLN A 18 -19.54 0.41 12.22
C GLN A 18 -18.83 -0.73 11.49
N ALA A 19 -19.42 -1.20 10.39
CA ALA A 19 -18.72 -2.05 9.46
C ALA A 19 -17.48 -1.25 9.06
N GLN A 20 -16.33 -1.62 9.61
CA GLN A 20 -15.06 -1.12 9.10
C GLN A 20 -15.06 -1.50 7.62
N GLU A 21 -15.17 -0.50 6.74
CA GLU A 21 -14.97 -0.71 5.31
C GLU A 21 -13.61 -1.41 5.19
N LYS A 22 -13.63 -2.67 4.75
CA LYS A 22 -12.39 -3.41 4.51
C LYS A 22 -11.78 -2.80 3.24
N TRP A 23 -10.99 -1.74 3.44
CA TRP A 23 -10.20 -1.14 2.38
C TRP A 23 -9.17 -2.17 1.89
N PHE A 24 -8.92 -2.16 0.58
CA PHE A 24 -7.96 -3.05 -0.05
C PHE A 24 -6.60 -3.01 0.67
N ASP A 25 -6.16 -4.19 1.11
CA ASP A 25 -4.87 -4.38 1.73
C ASP A 25 -3.95 -5.17 0.78
N PRO A 26 -2.91 -4.55 0.20
CA PRO A 26 -2.05 -5.22 -0.75
C PRO A 26 -1.24 -6.38 -0.14
N ALA A 27 -1.11 -6.44 1.20
CA ALA A 27 -0.48 -7.56 1.90
C ALA A 27 -1.43 -8.75 2.12
N LEU A 28 -2.75 -8.53 2.16
CA LEU A 28 -3.74 -9.56 2.46
C LEU A 28 -4.64 -9.93 1.28
N ASP A 29 -4.78 -9.02 0.32
CA ASP A 29 -5.61 -9.16 -0.86
C ASP A 29 -4.69 -9.22 -2.11
N PRO A 30 -4.98 -10.10 -3.09
CA PRO A 30 -4.09 -10.31 -4.22
C PRO A 30 -4.03 -9.07 -5.12
N VAL A 31 -2.82 -8.63 -5.40
CA VAL A 31 -2.50 -7.44 -6.22
C VAL A 31 -2.53 -7.78 -7.71
N ALA A 32 -2.02 -8.96 -8.05
CA ALA A 32 -1.87 -9.40 -9.42
C ALA A 32 -2.09 -10.90 -9.58
N VAL A 33 -2.30 -11.31 -10.82
CA VAL A 33 -2.42 -12.70 -11.24
C VAL A 33 -1.42 -12.98 -12.35
N GLN A 34 -0.74 -14.12 -12.28
CA GLN A 34 -0.01 -14.64 -13.42
C GLN A 34 -0.96 -15.42 -14.30
N LYS A 35 -1.00 -15.04 -15.58
CA LYS A 35 -1.70 -15.78 -16.63
C LYS A 35 -0.72 -15.99 -17.78
N ASP A 36 -0.54 -17.25 -18.14
CA ASP A 36 0.49 -17.70 -19.08
C ASP A 36 1.89 -17.29 -18.58
N SER A 37 2.55 -16.34 -19.24
CA SER A 37 3.86 -15.79 -18.87
C SER A 37 3.80 -14.34 -18.41
N SER A 38 2.59 -13.75 -18.33
CA SER A 38 2.39 -12.33 -18.06
C SER A 38 1.71 -12.10 -16.72
N LEU A 39 2.09 -11.00 -16.06
CA LEU A 39 1.53 -10.59 -14.78
C LEU A 39 0.53 -9.44 -14.98
N TYR A 40 -0.71 -9.69 -14.60
CA TYR A 40 -1.83 -8.77 -14.76
C TYR A 40 -2.26 -8.24 -13.41
N LEU A 41 -2.35 -6.92 -13.26
CA LEU A 41 -2.92 -6.32 -12.05
C LEU A 41 -4.40 -6.70 -11.97
N LEU A 42 -4.82 -7.19 -10.81
CA LEU A 42 -6.23 -7.45 -10.51
C LEU A 42 -6.96 -6.17 -10.06
N ILE A 43 -6.19 -5.13 -9.77
CA ILE A 43 -6.63 -3.91 -9.10
C ILE A 43 -6.07 -2.73 -9.87
N SER A 44 -6.83 -1.64 -9.92
CA SER A 44 -6.39 -0.44 -10.64
C SER A 44 -5.18 0.20 -9.98
N GLU A 45 -4.32 0.81 -10.79
CA GLU A 45 -3.19 1.60 -10.30
C GLU A 45 -3.62 2.71 -9.35
N TYR A 46 -4.82 3.29 -9.57
CA TYR A 46 -5.42 4.27 -8.66
C TYR A 46 -5.65 3.71 -7.25
N VAL A 47 -6.23 2.51 -7.14
CA VAL A 47 -6.49 1.88 -5.84
C VAL A 47 -5.19 1.48 -5.17
N LEU A 48 -4.20 0.99 -5.92
CA LEU A 48 -2.85 0.70 -5.40
C LEU A 48 -2.18 1.96 -4.86
N ALA A 49 -2.18 3.04 -5.65
CA ALA A 49 -1.65 4.34 -5.26
C ALA A 49 -2.33 4.87 -3.99
N LYS A 50 -3.67 4.86 -3.94
CA LYS A 50 -4.42 5.32 -2.76
C LYS A 50 -4.16 4.47 -1.52
N SER A 51 -4.10 3.15 -1.69
CA SER A 51 -3.80 2.23 -0.60
C SER A 51 -2.41 2.48 -0.01
N LEU A 52 -1.43 2.75 -0.88
CA LEU A 52 -0.07 3.13 -0.47
C LEU A 52 -0.04 4.50 0.23
N GLU A 53 -0.69 5.51 -0.34
CA GLU A 53 -0.77 6.86 0.24
C GLU A 53 -1.37 6.85 1.65
N ILE A 54 -2.37 6.00 1.90
CA ILE A 54 -2.97 5.84 3.24
C ILE A 54 -1.99 5.16 4.22
N ARG A 55 -1.16 4.24 3.75
CA ARG A 55 -0.24 3.44 4.59
C ARG A 55 1.05 4.18 4.89
N MET A 56 1.52 5.02 3.97
CA MET A 56 2.64 5.90 4.24
C MET A 56 2.19 7.00 5.21
N GLU A 57 2.74 6.97 6.43
CA GLU A 57 2.40 7.94 7.50
C GLU A 57 2.70 9.40 7.14
N GLN A 58 3.57 9.59 6.15
CA GLN A 58 3.91 10.90 5.61
C GLN A 58 2.98 11.18 4.45
N SER A 59 2.33 12.36 4.42
CA SER A 59 1.52 12.82 3.29
C SER A 59 2.33 12.67 1.99
N VAL A 60 2.05 11.62 1.23
CA VAL A 60 2.64 11.35 -0.08
C VAL A 60 1.57 11.49 -1.15
N ARG A 61 2.01 11.84 -2.34
CA ARG A 61 1.19 11.78 -3.55
C ARG A 61 1.89 10.94 -4.59
N VAL A 62 1.32 9.78 -4.88
CA VAL A 62 1.80 8.90 -5.95
C VAL A 62 1.40 9.50 -7.29
N GLN A 63 2.32 9.47 -8.25
CA GLN A 63 2.15 9.99 -9.59
C GLN A 63 2.14 8.87 -10.63
N THR A 64 3.01 7.87 -10.46
CA THR A 64 3.16 6.76 -11.39
C THR A 64 3.30 5.44 -10.65
N VAL A 65 2.75 4.38 -11.24
CA VAL A 65 2.94 3.00 -10.84
C VAL A 65 3.53 2.24 -12.02
N LEU A 66 4.65 1.55 -11.82
CA LEU A 66 5.34 0.76 -12.83
C LEU A 66 5.49 -0.67 -12.35
N ARG A 67 5.37 -1.63 -13.27
CA ARG A 67 5.74 -3.02 -13.02
C ARG A 67 7.17 -3.25 -13.47
N GLN A 68 7.98 -3.86 -12.62
CA GLN A 68 9.37 -4.14 -12.92
C GLN A 68 9.66 -5.62 -12.64
N LYS A 69 10.31 -6.27 -13.61
CA LYS A 69 10.92 -7.59 -13.41
C LYS A 69 12.30 -7.41 -12.80
N GLU A 70 12.58 -8.17 -11.76
CA GLU A 70 13.86 -8.15 -11.05
C GLU A 70 14.88 -9.14 -11.66
N PRO A 71 16.19 -8.96 -11.41
CA PRO A 71 17.22 -9.85 -11.95
C PRO A 71 17.10 -11.30 -11.47
N ASP A 72 16.58 -11.51 -10.26
CA ASP A 72 16.33 -12.83 -9.68
C ASP A 72 15.06 -13.50 -10.24
N GLY A 73 14.37 -12.85 -11.19
CA GLY A 73 13.10 -13.30 -11.75
C GLY A 73 11.86 -12.83 -10.96
N GLY A 74 12.06 -12.15 -9.82
CA GLY A 74 11.02 -11.52 -9.04
C GLY A 74 10.25 -10.44 -9.80
N GLN A 75 9.16 -9.98 -9.19
CA GLN A 75 8.29 -8.93 -9.73
C GLN A 75 8.12 -7.88 -8.64
N SER A 76 8.20 -6.61 -9.03
CA SER A 76 8.01 -5.47 -8.13
C SER A 76 7.07 -4.44 -8.74
N LEU A 77 6.38 -3.72 -7.87
CA LEU A 77 5.70 -2.47 -8.20
C LEU A 77 6.56 -1.30 -7.75
N ILE A 78 6.89 -0.43 -8.69
CA ILE A 78 7.63 0.80 -8.44
C ILE A 78 6.64 1.96 -8.46
N PHE A 79 6.59 2.69 -7.36
CA PHE A 79 5.78 3.88 -7.21
C PHE A 79 6.70 5.09 -7.22
N THR A 80 6.41 6.07 -8.05
CA THR A 80 7.09 7.37 -8.00
C THR A 80 6.09 8.45 -7.63
N GLY A 81 6.56 9.42 -6.86
CA GLY A 81 5.70 10.47 -6.35
C GLY A 81 6.45 11.59 -5.67
N ILE A 82 5.71 12.40 -4.93
CA ILE A 82 6.24 13.52 -4.16
C ILE A 82 5.71 13.53 -2.73
N TYR A 83 6.48 14.10 -1.81
CA TYR A 83 6.01 14.57 -0.51
C TYR A 83 5.54 16.02 -0.65
N PRO A 84 4.23 16.32 -0.74
CA PRO A 84 3.75 17.68 -0.96
C PRO A 84 4.21 18.65 0.14
N ASP A 85 4.20 18.17 1.38
CA ASP A 85 4.53 18.97 2.58
C ASP A 85 6.05 19.15 2.78
N LYS A 86 6.89 18.44 2.01
CA LYS A 86 8.36 18.54 2.05
C LYS A 86 8.90 19.20 0.80
N ASN A 87 8.40 20.39 0.46
CA ASN A 87 8.81 21.14 -0.75
C ASN A 87 8.67 20.32 -2.04
N LYS A 88 7.64 19.47 -2.14
CA LYS A 88 7.43 18.55 -3.28
C LYS A 88 8.62 17.61 -3.54
N GLN A 89 9.35 17.23 -2.49
CA GLN A 89 10.48 16.32 -2.57
C GLN A 89 10.06 15.01 -3.28
N PRO A 90 10.72 14.61 -4.38
CA PRO A 90 10.41 13.34 -5.03
C PRO A 90 10.82 12.14 -4.18
N PHE A 91 10.11 11.04 -4.40
CA PHE A 91 10.44 9.72 -3.86
C PHE A 91 10.21 8.63 -4.89
N THR A 92 10.94 7.53 -4.71
CA THR A 92 10.73 6.26 -5.40
C THR A 92 10.53 5.18 -4.35
N LEU A 93 9.50 4.37 -4.48
CA LEU A 93 9.17 3.27 -3.59
C LEU A 93 9.10 1.98 -4.40
N SER A 94 9.76 0.92 -3.93
CA SER A 94 9.66 -0.41 -4.50
C SER A 94 8.93 -1.33 -3.54
N LEU A 95 7.96 -2.06 -4.09
CA LEU A 95 7.16 -3.04 -3.37
C LEU A 95 7.24 -4.38 -4.09
N ARG A 96 7.92 -5.34 -3.46
CA ARG A 96 8.07 -6.69 -4.02
C ARG A 96 6.73 -7.40 -4.05
N LEU A 97 6.50 -8.17 -5.10
CA LEU A 97 5.35 -9.05 -5.23
C LEU A 97 5.79 -10.49 -5.00
N ASN A 98 5.14 -11.14 -4.04
CA ASN A 98 5.39 -12.52 -3.67
C ASN A 98 4.27 -13.42 -4.21
N PRO A 99 4.60 -14.50 -4.92
CA PRO A 99 3.62 -15.46 -5.38
C PRO A 99 3.00 -16.22 -4.21
N ASP A 100 1.75 -16.64 -4.38
CA ASP A 100 1.10 -17.63 -3.54
C ASP A 100 1.72 -19.03 -3.75
N ARG A 101 1.24 -20.02 -3.00
CA ARG A 101 1.74 -21.40 -3.11
C ARG A 101 1.56 -22.01 -4.50
N THR A 102 0.62 -21.50 -5.29
CA THR A 102 0.33 -21.98 -6.65
C THR A 102 0.99 -21.12 -7.74
N SER A 103 1.73 -20.06 -7.38
CA SER A 103 2.29 -19.06 -8.29
C SER A 103 1.28 -18.42 -9.23
N ARG A 104 0.00 -18.46 -8.87
CA ARG A 104 -1.09 -17.90 -9.67
C ARG A 104 -1.41 -16.50 -9.21
N PHE A 105 -1.44 -16.26 -7.90
CA PHE A 105 -1.74 -14.97 -7.32
C PHE A 105 -0.49 -14.35 -6.72
N TYR A 106 -0.40 -13.04 -6.79
CA TYR A 106 0.72 -12.28 -6.27
C TYR A 106 0.21 -11.28 -5.24
N PHE A 107 0.87 -11.26 -4.10
CA PHE A 107 0.60 -10.38 -2.97
C PHE A 107 1.76 -9.40 -2.82
N ALA A 108 1.51 -8.21 -2.31
CA ALA A 108 2.61 -7.31 -1.96
C ALA A 108 3.32 -7.79 -0.70
N ASP A 109 4.61 -7.52 -0.64
CA ASP A 109 5.38 -7.68 0.58
C ASP A 109 4.91 -6.69 1.66
N ASN A 110 5.15 -7.04 2.91
CA ASN A 110 4.80 -6.22 4.06
C ASN A 110 5.77 -5.05 4.24
N GLN A 111 6.93 -5.13 3.58
CA GLN A 111 7.98 -4.12 3.62
C GLN A 111 8.19 -3.53 2.22
N ALA A 112 8.22 -2.21 2.16
CA ALA A 112 8.60 -1.47 0.96
C ALA A 112 9.93 -0.76 1.19
N ILE A 113 10.73 -0.65 0.13
CA ILE A 113 11.94 0.15 0.15
C ILE A 113 11.61 1.52 -0.41
N VAL A 114 11.85 2.55 0.38
CA VAL A 114 11.60 3.93 -0.01
C VAL A 114 12.92 4.68 -0.13
N CYS A 115 13.15 5.22 -1.32
CA CYS A 115 14.32 6.03 -1.64
C CYS A 115 13.86 7.48 -1.79
N TYR A 116 14.42 8.35 -0.96
CA TYR A 116 14.30 9.80 -1.11
C TYR A 116 15.52 10.48 -0.46
N LYS A 117 15.90 11.65 -0.96
CA LYS A 117 16.87 12.53 -0.29
C LYS A 117 16.54 14.00 -0.61
N PRO A 118 16.45 14.89 0.40
CA PRO A 118 16.25 16.31 0.18
C PRO A 118 17.17 16.89 -0.89
N GLY A 119 16.60 17.52 -1.92
CA GLY A 119 17.34 18.16 -3.02
C GLY A 119 17.89 17.20 -4.10
N CYS A 120 17.59 15.90 -4.01
CA CYS A 120 17.93 14.90 -5.01
C CYS A 120 16.71 14.58 -5.89
N ASN A 121 16.89 14.59 -7.21
CA ASN A 121 15.86 14.24 -8.19
C ASN A 121 16.10 12.89 -8.90
N ASN A 122 17.28 12.28 -8.73
CA ASN A 122 17.67 11.04 -9.41
C ASN A 122 17.74 9.87 -8.42
N CYS A 123 16.77 9.79 -7.52
CA CYS A 123 16.68 8.74 -6.50
C CYS A 123 15.87 7.57 -7.07
N GLN A 124 16.46 6.38 -7.18
CA GLN A 124 15.85 5.23 -7.84
C GLN A 124 15.94 4.00 -6.95
N VAL A 125 15.04 3.02 -7.17
CA VAL A 125 15.19 1.70 -6.59
C VAL A 125 15.65 0.74 -7.70
N VAL A 126 16.80 0.11 -7.48
CA VAL A 126 17.35 -0.91 -8.36
C VAL A 126 17.72 -2.09 -7.47
N ASN A 127 17.21 -3.28 -7.78
CA ASN A 127 17.51 -4.51 -7.05
C ASN A 127 17.30 -4.39 -5.53
N HIS A 128 16.21 -3.74 -5.11
CA HIS A 128 15.90 -3.50 -3.69
C HIS A 128 16.94 -2.64 -2.95
N GLN A 129 17.69 -1.82 -3.68
CA GLN A 129 18.63 -0.86 -3.14
C GLN A 129 18.37 0.52 -3.71
N CYS A 130 18.64 1.54 -2.90
CA CYS A 130 18.52 2.92 -3.32
C CYS A 130 19.76 3.32 -4.13
N GLU A 131 19.58 3.52 -5.43
CA GLU A 131 20.64 3.93 -6.35
C GLU A 131 20.47 5.39 -6.82
N GLY A 132 21.60 6.07 -7.04
CA GLY A 132 21.66 7.48 -7.42
C GLY A 132 22.01 8.40 -6.26
N CYS A 133 21.38 9.58 -6.18
CA CYS A 133 21.67 10.57 -5.12
C CYS A 133 20.89 10.33 -3.82
N CYS A 134 20.42 9.11 -3.57
CA CYS A 134 19.80 8.71 -2.30
C CYS A 134 20.83 8.64 -1.17
N ASP A 135 20.37 8.69 0.07
CA ASP A 135 21.17 8.09 1.14
C ASP A 135 21.22 6.57 0.90
N GLN A 136 22.39 5.93 1.03
CA GLN A 136 22.57 4.50 0.66
C GLN A 136 21.72 3.55 1.53
N SER A 137 21.12 4.07 2.59
CA SER A 137 20.09 3.39 3.37
C SER A 137 18.71 3.79 2.86
N GLY A 138 18.13 2.97 1.99
CA GLY A 138 16.68 3.01 1.79
C GLY A 138 15.97 2.81 3.12
N GLN A 139 14.92 3.59 3.37
CA GLN A 139 14.08 3.35 4.54
C GLN A 139 13.12 2.22 4.21
N SER A 140 13.19 1.13 4.99
CA SER A 140 12.17 0.08 4.96
C SER A 140 10.93 0.62 5.68
N VAL A 141 9.81 0.67 4.98
CA VAL A 141 8.52 1.12 5.51
C VAL A 141 7.57 -0.07 5.56
N SER A 142 6.99 -0.31 6.73
CA SER A 142 5.92 -1.30 6.88
C SER A 142 4.67 -0.80 6.18
N LEU A 143 4.08 -1.64 5.32
CA LEU A 143 2.79 -1.37 4.68
C LEU A 143 1.61 -2.03 5.41
N ILE A 144 1.87 -2.83 6.45
CA ILE A 144 0.83 -3.34 7.35
C ILE A 144 0.58 -2.31 8.45
N ARG A 145 -0.71 -2.02 8.68
CA ARG A 145 -1.20 -1.29 9.87
C ARG A 145 -1.58 -2.25 10.99
#